data_AF-A0A9Q0XVE0-F1
#
_entry.id   AF-A0A9Q0XVE0-F1
#
_cell.length_a   1.000
_cell.length_b   1.000
_cell.length_c   1.000
_cell.angle_alpha   90.00
_cell.angle_beta   90.00
_cell.angle_gamma   90.00
#
_symmetry.space_group_name_H-M   'P 1'
#
loop_
_entity.id
_entity.type
_entity.pdbx_description
1 polymer ?
#
loop_
_entity_poly.entity_id
_entity_poly.type
_entity_poly.pdbx_seq_one_letter_code
_entity_poly.pdbx_strand_id
1 'polypeptide(L)'
;MAITLNIPIHYPDPQYSDHLFDQISSDSSSPAHLGILPSILDMAKDSFKKIPSSSKSRRIESLYRVFDEAAPSLAKHPSPNSLVISASQMNSKSKVLTVPPSNEGRKVDSMAHQLYSSAALSFKIANYQAAMGAYQRALLNKLQPLLEALPDTSKTTAQPLMDKAFALAAQQMCSGCHASNSATKSLDFAIAFRRHAWLRSTSLGDDMKTKTECLPFEGEGLFHEKTDEIMNDMHKSQNTAKRLNVIPQKQSRPFRSSWRKPYSQSFSKQQRDNSFAAQQSPSYPPRDKQGKSKFHPSTKQQDKRSIKDF
;
A
#
# COMPACT_ATOMS: atom_id res chain seq x y z
N MET A 1 17.68 -16.65 14.50
CA MET A 1 17.10 -17.09 15.78
C MET A 1 16.33 -18.41 15.71
N ALA A 2 15.99 -18.95 14.52
CA ALA A 2 15.33 -20.27 14.38
C ALA A 2 16.31 -21.47 14.44
N ILE A 3 17.62 -21.24 14.28
CA ILE A 3 18.65 -22.30 14.26
C ILE A 3 18.97 -22.81 15.67
N THR A 4 18.67 -22.03 16.71
CA THR A 4 19.02 -22.35 18.11
C THR A 4 18.07 -23.34 18.80
N LEU A 5 16.98 -23.78 18.15
CA LEU A 5 15.97 -24.63 18.78
C LEU A 5 15.92 -26.07 18.26
N ASN A 6 16.83 -26.48 17.36
CA ASN A 6 16.93 -27.83 16.82
C ASN A 6 15.58 -28.43 16.35
N ILE A 7 14.71 -27.57 15.81
CA ILE A 7 13.46 -27.99 15.16
C ILE A 7 13.84 -28.29 13.70
N PRO A 8 13.62 -29.52 13.19
CA PRO A 8 13.90 -29.83 11.79
C PRO A 8 13.06 -28.94 10.89
N ILE A 9 13.73 -28.04 10.16
CA ILE A 9 13.10 -27.23 9.12
C ILE A 9 13.01 -28.14 7.89
N HIS A 10 11.88 -28.81 7.76
CA HIS A 10 11.50 -29.51 6.54
C HIS A 10 11.19 -28.44 5.48
N TYR A 11 11.96 -28.39 4.40
CA TYR A 11 11.59 -27.61 3.21
C TYR A 11 10.51 -28.41 2.48
N PRO A 12 9.26 -27.93 2.35
CA PRO A 12 8.21 -28.73 1.74
C PRO A 12 8.27 -28.63 0.21
N ASP A 13 8.09 -29.79 -0.42
CA ASP A 13 7.65 -29.99 -1.81
C ASP A 13 6.33 -29.20 -2.06
N PRO A 14 5.99 -28.74 -3.28
CA PRO A 14 5.01 -27.69 -3.55
C PRO A 14 3.54 -28.13 -3.44
N GLN A 15 3.23 -29.20 -2.70
CA GLN A 15 1.86 -29.52 -2.29
C GLN A 15 1.61 -28.97 -0.87
N TYR A 16 1.50 -27.65 -0.78
CA TYR A 16 1.26 -26.93 0.47
C TYR A 16 -0.21 -27.04 0.88
N SER A 17 -0.59 -28.14 1.54
CA SER A 17 -1.83 -28.16 2.33
C SER A 17 -1.56 -27.36 3.61
N ASP A 18 -1.96 -26.09 3.63
CA ASP A 18 -1.71 -25.20 4.77
C ASP A 18 -2.65 -25.55 5.93
N HIS A 19 -2.25 -26.52 6.76
CA HIS A 19 -3.00 -26.88 7.97
C HIS A 19 -3.23 -25.69 8.91
N LEU A 20 -2.46 -24.60 8.79
CA LEU A 20 -2.72 -23.36 9.52
C LEU A 20 -3.93 -22.62 8.94
N PHE A 21 -4.14 -22.67 7.63
CA PHE A 21 -5.26 -22.03 6.97
C PHE A 21 -6.60 -22.67 7.36
N ASP A 22 -6.65 -23.99 7.47
CA ASP A 22 -7.83 -24.72 7.94
C ASP A 22 -8.17 -24.36 9.40
N GLN A 23 -7.14 -24.20 10.25
CA GLN A 23 -7.30 -23.76 11.63
C GLN A 23 -7.80 -22.32 11.73
N ILE A 24 -7.29 -21.41 10.91
CA ILE A 24 -7.72 -20.00 10.87
C ILE A 24 -9.18 -19.90 10.42
N SER A 25 -9.59 -20.71 9.45
CA SER A 25 -10.95 -20.67 8.88
C SER A 25 -12.02 -21.28 9.80
N SER A 26 -11.61 -22.13 10.75
CA SER A 26 -12.53 -22.86 11.63
C SER A 26 -12.79 -22.18 12.98
N ASP A 27 -11.98 -21.18 13.36
CA ASP A 27 -12.06 -20.58 14.69
C ASP A 27 -13.10 -19.45 14.72
N SER A 28 -14.32 -19.78 15.15
CA SER A 28 -15.45 -18.82 15.29
C SER A 28 -15.53 -18.17 16.68
N SER A 29 -14.42 -18.14 17.42
CA SER A 29 -14.40 -17.62 18.78
C SER A 29 -14.78 -16.13 18.83
N SER A 30 -15.54 -15.74 19.86
CA SER A 30 -15.87 -14.33 20.07
C SER A 30 -14.60 -13.52 20.32
N PRO A 31 -14.42 -12.38 19.66
CA PRO A 31 -13.18 -11.61 19.76
C PRO A 31 -12.93 -11.18 21.21
N ALA A 32 -11.72 -11.42 21.70
CA ALA A 32 -11.31 -10.95 23.01
C ALA A 32 -11.42 -9.42 23.06
N HIS A 33 -12.17 -8.91 24.05
CA HIS A 33 -12.37 -7.48 24.22
C HIS A 33 -11.09 -6.84 24.78
N LEU A 34 -10.25 -6.30 23.89
CA LEU A 34 -9.03 -5.59 24.25
C LEU A 34 -9.27 -4.08 24.11
N GLY A 35 -8.98 -3.31 25.16
CA GLY A 35 -9.02 -1.85 25.11
C GLY A 35 -7.88 -1.29 24.25
N ILE A 36 -8.09 -0.10 23.66
CA ILE A 36 -7.02 0.61 22.95
C ILE A 36 -5.97 1.06 23.97
N LEU A 37 -4.70 0.69 23.73
CA LEU A 37 -3.59 1.13 24.57
C LEU A 37 -3.36 2.65 24.37
N PRO A 38 -3.34 3.47 25.45
CA PRO A 38 -3.16 4.92 25.34
C PRO A 38 -1.90 5.32 24.56
N SER A 39 -0.80 4.56 24.73
CA SER A 39 0.46 4.79 24.02
C SER A 39 0.35 4.65 22.50
N ILE A 40 -0.45 3.69 22.02
CA ILE A 40 -0.72 3.50 20.58
C ILE A 40 -1.57 4.67 20.06
N LEU A 41 -2.57 5.08 20.85
CA LEU A 41 -3.42 6.22 20.50
C LEU A 41 -2.62 7.51 20.37
N ASP A 42 -1.69 7.78 21.29
CA ASP A 42 -0.86 8.98 21.25
C ASP A 42 0.12 8.95 20.06
N MET A 43 0.70 7.79 19.75
CA MET A 43 1.51 7.61 18.55
C MET A 43 0.72 7.89 17.26
N ALA A 44 -0.55 7.48 17.21
CA ALA A 44 -1.43 7.77 16.08
C ALA A 44 -1.72 9.27 15.97
N LYS A 45 -2.06 9.94 17.08
CA LYS A 45 -2.29 11.40 17.12
C LYS A 45 -1.07 12.17 16.62
N ASP A 46 0.13 11.78 17.03
CA ASP A 46 1.36 12.44 16.60
C ASP A 46 1.69 12.19 15.12
N SER A 47 1.25 11.07 14.58
CA SER A 47 1.35 10.79 13.15
C SER A 47 0.39 11.67 12.34
N PHE A 48 -0.84 11.92 12.83
CA PHE A 48 -1.81 12.78 12.15
C PHE A 48 -1.41 14.26 12.08
N LYS A 49 -0.59 14.74 13.03
CA LYS A 49 -0.09 16.13 13.04
C LYS A 49 1.01 16.37 12.00
N LYS A 50 1.64 15.32 11.47
CA LYS A 50 2.74 15.42 10.50
C LYS A 50 2.17 15.43 9.09
N ILE A 51 2.72 16.30 8.23
CA ILE A 51 2.42 16.25 6.80
C ILE A 51 2.85 14.86 6.30
N PRO A 52 2.01 14.15 5.53
CA PRO A 52 2.36 12.84 4.99
C PRO A 52 3.67 12.95 4.19
N SER A 53 4.75 12.41 4.75
CA SER A 53 6.07 12.40 4.11
C SER A 53 6.24 11.08 3.36
N SER A 54 6.91 11.13 2.21
CA SER A 54 7.18 9.94 1.38
C SER A 54 8.25 8.99 1.94
N SER A 55 8.54 9.07 3.24
CA SER A 55 9.55 8.24 3.89
C SER A 55 9.04 6.79 4.00
N LYS A 56 9.41 5.96 3.01
CA LYS A 56 9.37 4.51 3.16
C LYS A 56 10.37 4.16 4.25
N SER A 57 9.89 3.78 5.43
CA SER A 57 10.75 3.27 6.49
C SER A 57 11.28 1.90 6.08
N ARG A 58 12.31 1.89 5.22
CA ARG A 58 13.06 0.68 4.82
C ARG A 58 13.49 -0.15 6.04
N ARG A 59 13.67 0.53 7.19
CA ARG A 59 13.93 -0.09 8.48
C ARG A 59 12.81 -1.03 8.91
N ILE A 60 11.55 -0.62 8.87
CA ILE A 60 10.42 -1.46 9.30
C ILE A 60 10.21 -2.60 8.29
N GLU A 61 10.29 -2.32 6.99
CA GLU A 61 10.20 -3.36 5.96
C GLU A 61 11.23 -4.50 6.17
N SER A 62 12.44 -4.16 6.62
CA SER A 62 13.48 -5.15 6.88
C SER A 62 13.21 -6.12 8.04
N LEU A 63 12.28 -5.77 8.94
CA LEU A 63 11.88 -6.60 10.08
C LEU A 63 10.87 -7.69 9.70
N TYR A 64 10.14 -7.50 8.60
CA TYR A 64 9.06 -8.39 8.17
C TYR A 64 9.40 -9.01 6.80
N ARG A 65 10.45 -9.84 6.76
CA ARG A 65 10.90 -10.53 5.54
C ARG A 65 9.99 -11.73 5.26
N VAL A 66 9.30 -11.69 4.13
CA VAL A 66 8.56 -12.84 3.59
C VAL A 66 9.42 -13.47 2.49
N PHE A 67 9.40 -14.80 2.38
CA PHE A 67 10.11 -15.52 1.32
C PHE A 67 9.49 -15.13 -0.03
N ASP A 68 10.33 -14.59 -0.93
CA ASP A 68 9.88 -13.86 -2.13
C ASP A 68 9.22 -14.77 -3.18
N GLU A 69 9.60 -16.06 -3.22
CA GLU A 69 9.16 -17.00 -4.27
C GLU A 69 7.64 -17.22 -4.30
N ALA A 70 6.97 -17.19 -3.15
CA ALA A 70 5.53 -17.44 -3.09
C ALA A 70 4.68 -16.23 -3.53
N ALA A 71 5.23 -15.01 -3.49
CA ALA A 71 4.47 -13.79 -3.76
C ALA A 71 5.38 -12.65 -4.26
N PRO A 72 5.96 -12.77 -5.47
CA PRO A 72 6.91 -11.78 -6.01
C PRO A 72 6.31 -10.38 -6.16
N SER A 73 4.98 -10.29 -6.34
CA SER A 73 4.24 -9.03 -6.39
C SER A 73 4.34 -8.24 -5.08
N LEU A 74 4.45 -8.89 -3.93
CA LEU A 74 4.59 -8.19 -2.64
C LEU A 74 6.00 -7.62 -2.39
N ALA A 75 7.00 -8.07 -3.13
CA ALA A 75 8.37 -7.55 -3.05
C ALA A 75 8.60 -6.40 -4.03
N LYS A 76 8.00 -6.48 -5.22
CA LYS A 76 8.23 -5.50 -6.29
C LYS A 76 6.91 -4.94 -6.78
N HIS A 77 6.90 -3.61 -6.97
CA HIS A 77 5.75 -2.95 -7.58
C HIS A 77 5.52 -3.49 -8.99
N PRO A 78 4.26 -3.80 -9.37
CA PRO A 78 3.98 -4.28 -10.71
C PRO A 78 4.38 -3.22 -11.72
N SER A 79 5.20 -3.60 -12.69
CA SER A 79 5.58 -2.72 -13.80
C SER A 79 4.40 -2.54 -14.73
N PRO A 80 4.21 -1.34 -15.31
CA PRO A 80 3.28 -1.20 -16.42
C PRO A 80 3.69 -2.17 -17.54
N ASN A 81 2.74 -2.97 -17.99
CA ASN A 81 2.78 -3.84 -19.17
C ASN A 81 1.61 -3.46 -20.11
N SER A 82 1.46 -4.09 -21.28
CA SER A 82 0.40 -3.84 -22.28
C SER A 82 0.57 -2.62 -23.21
N LEU A 83 -0.12 -2.69 -24.36
CA LEU A 83 -0.27 -1.61 -25.36
C LEU A 83 -0.84 -0.31 -24.77
N VAL A 84 -1.46 -0.33 -23.58
CA VAL A 84 -1.90 0.89 -22.88
C VAL A 84 -0.75 1.88 -22.72
N ILE A 85 0.46 1.38 -22.48
CA ILE A 85 1.67 2.21 -22.37
C ILE A 85 1.93 2.93 -23.69
N SER A 86 1.97 2.17 -24.79
CA SER A 86 2.18 2.73 -26.14
C SER A 86 1.09 3.74 -26.49
N ALA A 87 -0.18 3.41 -26.24
CA ALA A 87 -1.32 4.30 -26.46
C ALA A 87 -1.23 5.59 -25.62
N SER A 88 -0.79 5.50 -24.37
CA SER A 88 -0.58 6.67 -23.51
C SER A 88 0.57 7.55 -24.01
N GLN A 89 1.55 6.96 -24.70
CA GLN A 89 2.77 7.63 -25.16
C GLN A 89 2.73 8.07 -26.63
N MET A 90 1.65 7.82 -27.39
CA MET A 90 1.56 8.19 -28.81
C MET A 90 1.82 9.69 -29.09
N ASN A 91 1.57 10.56 -28.11
CA ASN A 91 1.79 12.00 -28.22
C ASN A 91 3.13 12.47 -27.60
N SER A 92 3.94 11.54 -27.07
CA SER A 92 5.25 11.81 -26.45
C SER A 92 6.35 11.68 -27.49
N LYS A 93 7.12 12.76 -27.71
CA LYS A 93 8.29 12.77 -28.62
C LYS A 93 9.55 12.09 -28.03
N SER A 94 9.41 11.31 -26.96
CA SER A 94 10.50 10.84 -26.08
C SER A 94 10.45 9.34 -25.81
N LYS A 95 11.61 8.77 -25.43
CA LYS A 95 11.86 7.41 -24.92
C LYS A 95 10.70 6.86 -24.07
N VAL A 96 10.52 5.54 -24.13
CA VAL A 96 9.53 4.77 -23.35
C VAL A 96 9.53 5.23 -21.89
N LEU A 97 8.41 5.81 -21.44
CA LEU A 97 8.26 6.32 -20.08
C LEU A 97 7.83 5.19 -19.14
N THR A 98 8.40 5.14 -17.94
CA THR A 98 8.00 4.23 -16.84
C THR A 98 6.92 4.83 -15.93
N VAL A 99 6.43 6.02 -16.26
CA VAL A 99 5.51 6.83 -15.46
C VAL A 99 4.46 7.44 -16.40
N PRO A 100 3.19 7.65 -15.95
CA PRO A 100 2.18 8.30 -16.78
C PRO A 100 2.64 9.68 -17.32
N PRO A 101 2.31 10.03 -18.57
CA PRO A 101 2.76 11.28 -19.19
C PRO A 101 2.04 12.53 -18.63
N SER A 102 0.82 12.37 -18.11
CA SER A 102 0.05 13.51 -17.58
C SER A 102 0.51 13.89 -16.17
N ASN A 103 0.62 15.19 -15.86
CA ASN A 103 1.04 15.66 -14.52
C ASN A 103 0.11 15.13 -13.41
N GLU A 104 -1.21 15.12 -13.68
CA GLU A 104 -2.18 14.52 -12.76
C GLU A 104 -1.99 13.01 -12.62
N GLY A 105 -1.76 12.29 -13.72
CA GLY A 105 -1.46 10.85 -13.69
C GLY A 105 -0.22 10.54 -12.88
N ARG A 106 0.86 11.34 -13.00
CA ARG A 106 2.07 11.19 -12.17
C ARG A 106 1.78 11.32 -10.68
N LYS A 107 0.95 12.30 -10.30
CA LYS A 107 0.55 12.50 -8.90
C LYS A 107 -0.26 11.32 -8.38
N VAL A 108 -1.24 10.85 -9.15
CA VAL A 108 -2.08 9.70 -8.78
C VAL A 108 -1.25 8.42 -8.68
N ASP A 109 -0.40 8.13 -9.66
CA ASP A 109 0.47 6.95 -9.64
C ASP A 109 1.47 7.00 -8.47
N SER A 110 2.02 8.18 -8.14
CA SER A 110 2.89 8.34 -6.97
C SER A 110 2.16 8.05 -5.65
N MET A 111 0.92 8.54 -5.49
CA MET A 111 0.11 8.24 -4.30
C MET A 111 -0.23 6.76 -4.22
N ALA A 112 -0.59 6.16 -5.36
CA ALA A 112 -0.91 4.75 -5.43
C ALA A 112 0.32 3.86 -5.16
N HIS A 113 1.51 4.28 -5.57
CA HIS A 113 2.76 3.61 -5.24
C HIS A 113 3.10 3.67 -3.74
N GLN A 114 2.76 4.77 -3.05
CA GLN A 114 2.85 4.83 -1.58
C GLN A 114 1.83 3.91 -0.92
N LEU A 115 0.58 3.96 -1.37
CA LEU A 115 -0.49 3.10 -0.85
C LEU A 115 -0.13 1.62 -1.02
N TYR A 116 0.37 1.23 -2.19
CA TYR A 116 0.83 -0.13 -2.46
C TYR A 116 1.96 -0.55 -1.51
N SER A 117 2.98 0.31 -1.32
CA SER A 117 4.11 0.00 -0.42
C SER A 117 3.62 -0.19 1.03
N SER A 118 2.73 0.70 1.49
CA SER A 118 2.14 0.62 2.83
C SER A 118 1.28 -0.63 2.99
N ALA A 119 0.44 -0.94 2.00
CA ALA A 119 -0.44 -2.10 2.02
C ALA A 119 0.37 -3.42 1.98
N ALA A 120 1.42 -3.49 1.15
CA ALA A 120 2.33 -4.63 1.11
C ALA A 120 3.04 -4.84 2.45
N LEU A 121 3.46 -3.76 3.12
CA LEU A 121 4.03 -3.85 4.47
C LEU A 121 2.99 -4.35 5.49
N SER A 122 1.76 -3.80 5.46
CA SER A 122 0.67 -4.26 6.32
C SER A 122 0.35 -5.74 6.12
N PHE A 123 0.35 -6.21 4.87
CA PHE A 123 0.18 -7.63 4.55
C PHE A 123 1.30 -8.49 5.16
N LYS A 124 2.55 -8.05 5.07
CA LYS A 124 3.69 -8.75 5.69
C LYS A 124 3.54 -8.80 7.20
N ILE A 125 3.18 -7.69 7.86
CA ILE A 125 2.93 -7.66 9.31
C ILE A 125 1.80 -8.62 9.68
N ALA A 126 0.71 -8.62 8.92
CA ALA A 126 -0.43 -9.51 9.11
C ALA A 126 -0.06 -10.99 9.00
N ASN A 127 0.75 -11.36 8.00
CA ASN A 127 1.30 -12.71 7.85
C ASN A 127 2.13 -13.13 9.08
N TYR A 128 3.00 -12.23 9.55
CA TYR A 128 3.78 -12.47 10.76
C TYR A 128 2.89 -12.65 12.00
N GLN A 129 1.83 -11.86 12.15
CA GLN A 129 0.87 -12.01 13.24
C GLN A 129 0.18 -13.38 13.20
N ALA A 130 -0.28 -13.80 12.02
CA ALA A 130 -0.90 -15.10 11.83
C ALA A 130 0.05 -16.25 12.16
N ALA A 131 1.28 -16.21 11.63
CA ALA A 131 2.30 -17.20 11.90
C ALA A 131 2.67 -17.26 13.39
N MET A 132 2.86 -16.11 14.05
CA MET A 132 3.16 -16.06 15.48
C MET A 132 2.04 -16.67 16.33
N GLY A 133 0.78 -16.37 16.04
CA GLY A 133 -0.35 -16.96 16.76
C GLY A 133 -0.43 -18.48 16.56
N ALA A 134 -0.16 -18.97 15.34
CA ALA A 134 -0.08 -20.39 15.05
C ALA A 134 1.03 -21.09 15.85
N TYR A 135 2.23 -20.50 15.88
CA TYR A 135 3.34 -21.02 16.68
C TYR A 135 3.04 -21.00 18.19
N GLN A 136 2.43 -19.94 18.70
CA GLN A 136 1.99 -19.88 20.10
C GLN A 136 1.02 -21.01 20.42
N ARG A 137 0.01 -21.25 19.57
CA ARG A 137 -0.93 -22.37 19.75
C ARG A 137 -0.22 -23.72 19.75
N ALA A 138 0.71 -23.94 18.82
CA ALA A 138 1.50 -25.16 18.76
C ALA A 138 2.36 -25.39 20.01
N LEU A 139 2.94 -24.31 20.58
CA LEU A 139 3.68 -24.39 21.84
C LEU A 139 2.76 -24.70 23.03
N LEU A 140 1.58 -24.08 23.09
CA LEU A 140 0.58 -24.34 24.12
C LEU A 140 0.06 -25.79 24.07
N ASN A 141 -0.16 -26.33 22.88
CA ASN A 141 -0.51 -27.75 22.71
C ASN A 141 0.56 -28.70 23.27
N LYS A 142 1.85 -28.35 23.15
CA LYS A 142 2.94 -29.13 23.75
C LYS A 142 3.03 -28.97 25.27
N LEU A 143 2.57 -27.85 25.80
CA LEU A 143 2.56 -27.57 27.23
C LEU A 143 1.37 -28.24 27.94
N GLN A 144 0.27 -28.48 27.24
CA GLN A 144 -0.93 -29.14 27.77
C GLN A 144 -0.65 -30.45 28.52
N PRO A 145 0.06 -31.46 27.97
CA PRO A 145 0.33 -32.70 28.70
C PRO A 145 1.20 -32.50 29.95
N LEU A 146 2.08 -31.49 29.96
CA LEU A 146 2.86 -31.13 31.16
C LEU A 146 1.95 -30.53 32.24
N LEU A 147 0.90 -29.82 31.82
CA LEU A 147 -0.09 -29.30 32.74
C LEU A 147 -0.94 -30.41 33.37
N GLU A 148 -1.30 -31.41 32.56
CA GLU A 148 -2.05 -32.60 33.00
C GLU A 148 -1.27 -33.47 34.00
N ALA A 149 0.06 -33.37 34.03
CA ALA A 149 0.92 -34.08 34.98
C ALA A 149 1.05 -33.38 36.36
N LEU A 150 0.56 -32.14 36.51
CA LEU A 150 0.66 -31.40 37.78
C LEU A 150 -0.29 -31.95 38.86
N PRO A 151 -0.02 -31.67 40.16
CA PRO A 151 -0.97 -31.91 41.23
C PRO A 151 -2.27 -31.11 41.04
N ASP A 152 -3.40 -31.63 41.51
CA ASP A 152 -4.74 -31.06 41.30
C ASP A 152 -4.91 -29.63 41.84
N THR A 153 -4.19 -29.31 42.93
CA THR A 153 -4.15 -27.97 43.51
C THR A 153 -3.56 -26.94 42.54
N SER A 154 -2.48 -27.28 41.83
CA SER A 154 -1.83 -26.41 40.84
C SER A 154 -2.57 -26.38 39.50
N LYS A 155 -3.17 -27.50 39.10
CA LYS A 155 -4.00 -27.58 37.88
C LYS A 155 -5.15 -26.58 37.87
N THR A 156 -5.84 -26.46 39.01
CA THR A 156 -7.00 -25.56 39.16
C THR A 156 -6.64 -24.10 38.87
N THR A 157 -5.42 -23.67 39.23
CA THR A 157 -4.94 -22.31 38.94
C THR A 157 -4.39 -22.17 37.51
N ALA A 158 -3.78 -23.22 36.98
CA ALA A 158 -3.10 -23.16 35.69
C ALA A 158 -4.02 -23.37 34.47
N GLN A 159 -5.11 -24.13 34.62
CA GLN A 159 -6.05 -24.39 33.53
C GLN A 159 -6.67 -23.10 32.95
N PRO A 160 -7.20 -22.17 33.77
CA PRO A 160 -7.76 -20.92 33.25
C PRO A 160 -6.71 -20.03 32.57
N LEU A 161 -5.44 -20.15 32.96
CA LEU A 161 -4.34 -19.45 32.31
C LEU A 161 -4.05 -20.04 30.93
N MET A 162 -4.09 -21.37 30.81
CA MET A 162 -3.94 -22.08 29.55
C MET A 162 -5.05 -21.72 28.57
N ASP A 163 -6.31 -21.73 29.02
CA ASP A 163 -7.47 -21.38 28.20
C ASP A 163 -7.38 -19.94 27.68
N LYS A 164 -6.96 -18.99 28.53
CA LYS A 164 -6.70 -17.61 28.12
C LYS A 164 -5.56 -17.51 27.11
N ALA A 165 -4.49 -18.28 27.28
CA ALA A 165 -3.38 -18.29 26.34
C ALA A 165 -3.80 -18.82 24.97
N PHE A 166 -4.62 -19.87 24.92
CA PHE A 166 -5.20 -20.38 23.68
C PHE A 166 -6.11 -19.34 23.01
N ALA A 167 -6.98 -18.69 23.77
CA ALA A 167 -7.84 -17.63 23.25
C ALA A 167 -7.04 -16.45 22.68
N LEU A 168 -5.94 -16.06 23.32
CA LEU A 168 -5.04 -15.00 22.82
C LEU A 168 -4.32 -15.42 21.54
N ALA A 169 -3.82 -16.65 21.46
CA ALA A 169 -3.17 -17.17 20.27
C ALA A 169 -4.14 -17.21 19.07
N ALA A 170 -5.37 -17.69 19.29
CA ALA A 170 -6.44 -17.69 18.30
C ALA A 170 -6.80 -16.26 17.84
N GLN A 171 -6.99 -15.34 18.78
CA GLN A 171 -7.27 -13.93 18.47
C GLN A 171 -6.14 -13.28 17.67
N GLN A 172 -4.88 -13.59 17.99
CA GLN A 172 -3.73 -13.10 17.25
C GLN A 172 -3.74 -13.63 15.80
N MET A 173 -4.07 -14.90 15.60
CA MET A 173 -4.22 -15.49 14.26
C MET A 173 -5.34 -14.80 13.47
N CYS A 174 -6.54 -14.67 14.05
CA CYS A 174 -7.68 -14.00 13.42
C CYS A 174 -7.37 -12.54 13.10
N SER A 175 -6.70 -11.82 14.01
CA SER A 175 -6.29 -10.42 13.77
C SER A 175 -5.35 -10.31 12.57
N GLY A 176 -4.43 -11.26 12.39
CA GLY A 176 -3.57 -11.35 11.21
C GLY A 176 -4.38 -11.59 9.93
N CYS A 177 -5.34 -12.53 9.95
CA CYS A 177 -6.23 -12.76 8.81
C CYS A 177 -7.02 -11.50 8.41
N HIS A 178 -7.65 -10.82 9.37
CA HIS A 178 -8.40 -9.59 9.12
C HIS A 178 -7.52 -8.45 8.61
N ALA A 179 -6.33 -8.27 9.19
CA ALA A 179 -5.35 -7.30 8.73
C ALA A 179 -4.88 -7.59 7.30
N SER A 180 -4.66 -8.87 6.97
CA SER A 180 -4.28 -9.32 5.63
C SER A 180 -5.37 -9.03 4.59
N ASN A 181 -6.64 -9.30 4.91
CA ASN A 181 -7.77 -8.97 4.03
C ASN A 181 -7.88 -7.45 3.79
N SER A 182 -7.72 -6.64 4.84
CA SER A 182 -7.72 -5.17 4.73
C SER A 182 -6.54 -4.67 3.88
N ALA A 183 -5.35 -5.25 4.07
CA ALA A 183 -4.16 -4.94 3.28
C ALA A 183 -4.35 -5.32 1.80
N THR A 184 -4.95 -6.48 1.52
CA THR A 184 -5.24 -6.96 0.16
C THR A 184 -6.17 -5.99 -0.58
N LYS A 185 -7.28 -5.57 0.05
CA LYS A 185 -8.16 -4.54 -0.52
C LYS A 185 -7.43 -3.23 -0.79
N SER A 186 -6.49 -2.84 0.07
CA SER A 186 -5.67 -1.65 -0.13
C SER A 186 -4.70 -1.80 -1.30
N LEU A 187 -4.15 -3.00 -1.53
CA LEU A 187 -3.37 -3.32 -2.73
C LEU A 187 -4.23 -3.23 -4.00
N ASP A 188 -5.44 -3.77 -3.97
CA ASP A 188 -6.38 -3.71 -5.09
C ASP A 188 -6.70 -2.25 -5.47
N PHE A 189 -7.00 -1.40 -4.47
CA PHE A 189 -7.20 0.03 -4.70
C PHE A 189 -5.96 0.71 -5.27
N ALA A 190 -4.77 0.36 -4.77
CA ALA A 190 -3.53 0.91 -5.31
C ALA A 190 -3.33 0.49 -6.77
N ILE A 191 -3.58 -0.76 -7.13
CA ILE A 191 -3.50 -1.26 -8.51
C ILE A 191 -4.50 -0.52 -9.40
N ALA A 192 -5.75 -0.39 -8.96
CA ALA A 192 -6.79 0.35 -9.68
C ALA A 192 -6.38 1.82 -9.92
N PHE A 193 -5.89 2.53 -8.90
CA PHE A 193 -5.42 3.91 -9.07
C PHE A 193 -4.24 4.03 -10.02
N ARG A 194 -3.30 3.08 -9.98
CA ARG A 194 -2.19 3.06 -10.94
C ARG A 194 -2.72 2.85 -12.36
N ARG A 195 -3.60 1.87 -12.60
CA ARG A 195 -4.25 1.66 -13.91
C ARG A 195 -4.99 2.91 -14.37
N HIS A 196 -5.76 3.54 -13.48
CA HIS A 196 -6.49 4.77 -13.75
C HIS A 196 -5.54 5.90 -14.20
N ALA A 197 -4.42 6.07 -13.52
CA ALA A 197 -3.41 7.08 -13.84
C ALA A 197 -2.84 6.91 -15.26
N TRP A 198 -2.59 5.68 -15.69
CA TRP A 198 -2.12 5.34 -17.03
C TRP A 198 -3.20 5.49 -18.10
N LEU A 199 -4.41 4.99 -17.82
CA LEU A 199 -5.54 5.05 -18.74
C LEU A 199 -5.99 6.49 -19.00
N ARG A 200 -5.90 7.39 -18.02
CA ARG A 200 -6.27 8.81 -18.18
C ARG A 200 -5.55 9.51 -19.34
N SER A 201 -4.31 9.13 -19.62
CA SER A 201 -3.51 9.68 -20.73
C SER A 201 -3.83 9.08 -22.10
N THR A 202 -4.65 8.04 -22.16
CA THR A 202 -5.03 7.40 -23.43
C THR A 202 -6.22 8.11 -24.07
N SER A 203 -6.30 8.05 -25.39
CA SER A 203 -7.46 8.47 -26.19
C SER A 203 -8.61 7.46 -26.21
N LEU A 204 -8.54 6.41 -25.38
CA LEU A 204 -9.58 5.38 -25.29
C LEU A 204 -10.90 5.98 -24.80
N GLY A 205 -12.01 5.41 -25.27
CA GLY A 205 -13.35 5.73 -24.76
C GLY A 205 -13.51 5.31 -23.30
N ASP A 206 -14.40 5.99 -22.56
CA ASP A 206 -14.59 5.76 -21.12
C ASP A 206 -14.97 4.30 -20.82
N ASP A 207 -15.83 3.69 -21.64
CA ASP A 207 -16.22 2.27 -21.50
C ASP A 207 -15.02 1.31 -21.58
N MET A 208 -14.05 1.60 -22.45
CA MET A 208 -12.82 0.83 -22.55
C MET A 208 -11.98 1.00 -21.29
N LYS A 209 -11.79 2.25 -20.86
CA LYS A 209 -11.01 2.56 -19.66
C LYS A 209 -11.57 1.84 -18.44
N THR A 210 -12.88 1.89 -18.23
CA THR A 210 -13.53 1.20 -17.11
C THR A 210 -13.37 -0.32 -17.20
N LYS A 211 -13.59 -0.92 -18.38
CA LYS A 211 -13.40 -2.37 -18.54
C LYS A 211 -11.96 -2.81 -18.25
N THR A 212 -10.98 -2.07 -18.78
CA THR A 212 -9.55 -2.36 -18.57
C THR A 212 -9.13 -2.13 -17.11
N GLU A 213 -9.66 -1.11 -16.44
CA GLU A 213 -9.37 -0.83 -15.04
C GLU A 213 -9.86 -1.97 -14.11
N CYS A 214 -11.04 -2.54 -14.41
CA CYS A 214 -11.70 -3.58 -13.61
C CYS A 214 -11.25 -5.02 -13.89
N LEU A 215 -10.25 -5.26 -14.74
CA LEU A 215 -9.72 -6.61 -14.95
C LEU A 215 -9.07 -7.17 -13.67
N PRO A 216 -9.04 -8.50 -13.46
CA PRO A 216 -8.29 -9.05 -12.34
C PRO A 216 -6.79 -8.72 -12.41
N PHE A 217 -6.09 -8.85 -11.28
CA PHE A 217 -4.64 -8.68 -11.19
C PHE A 217 -3.98 -10.04 -10.97
N GLU A 218 -3.06 -10.40 -11.87
CA GLU A 218 -2.41 -11.73 -11.90
C GLU A 218 -0.96 -11.70 -11.39
N GLY A 219 -0.43 -10.52 -11.05
CA GLY A 219 0.93 -10.39 -10.48
C GLY A 219 2.06 -10.22 -11.50
N GLU A 220 1.85 -10.52 -12.78
CA GLU A 220 2.89 -10.38 -13.81
C GLU A 220 3.18 -8.92 -14.20
N GLY A 221 2.17 -8.07 -14.12
CA GLY A 221 2.28 -6.66 -14.47
C GLY A 221 1.05 -5.86 -14.04
N LEU A 222 1.09 -4.55 -14.26
CA LEU A 222 0.02 -3.64 -13.86
C LEU A 222 -1.31 -3.97 -14.54
N PHE A 223 -1.29 -4.31 -15.82
CA PHE A 223 -2.44 -4.70 -16.64
C PHE A 223 -2.47 -6.22 -16.81
N HIS A 224 -3.67 -6.77 -16.95
CA HIS A 224 -3.86 -8.19 -17.22
C HIS A 224 -3.39 -8.53 -18.64
N GLU A 225 -2.87 -9.74 -18.86
CA GLU A 225 -2.49 -10.26 -20.18
C GLU A 225 -3.58 -10.03 -21.26
N LYS A 226 -4.85 -10.28 -20.93
CA LYS A 226 -6.00 -10.12 -21.85
C LYS A 226 -6.36 -8.67 -22.18
N THR A 227 -5.68 -7.70 -21.57
CA THR A 227 -5.96 -6.27 -21.81
C THR A 227 -5.80 -5.93 -23.29
N ASP A 228 -4.75 -6.43 -23.92
CA ASP A 228 -4.44 -6.14 -25.33
C ASP A 228 -5.46 -6.78 -26.28
N GLU A 229 -5.91 -7.99 -25.97
CA GLU A 229 -6.97 -8.68 -26.73
C GLU A 229 -8.29 -7.91 -26.67
N ILE A 230 -8.72 -7.49 -25.47
CA ILE A 230 -9.95 -6.72 -25.25
C ILE A 230 -9.89 -5.38 -25.99
N MET A 231 -8.73 -4.70 -25.94
CA MET A 231 -8.54 -3.45 -26.66
C MET A 231 -8.66 -3.65 -28.18
N ASN A 232 -8.04 -4.71 -28.71
CA ASN A 232 -8.07 -5.03 -30.14
C ASN A 232 -9.48 -5.42 -30.62
N ASP A 233 -10.18 -6.27 -29.87
CA ASP A 233 -11.54 -6.71 -30.21
C ASP A 233 -12.52 -5.53 -30.24
N MET A 234 -12.49 -4.69 -29.21
CA MET A 234 -13.40 -3.54 -29.16
C MET A 234 -13.02 -2.46 -30.19
N HIS A 235 -11.74 -2.30 -30.54
CA HIS A 235 -11.35 -1.46 -31.69
C HIS A 235 -11.89 -2.01 -33.02
N LYS A 236 -11.83 -3.33 -33.25
CA LYS A 236 -12.43 -3.99 -34.43
C LYS A 236 -13.95 -3.77 -34.46
N SER A 237 -14.63 -3.98 -33.34
CA SER A 237 -16.08 -3.76 -33.20
C SER A 237 -16.47 -2.30 -33.53
N GLN A 238 -15.74 -1.32 -32.98
CA GLN A 238 -15.96 0.10 -33.29
C GLN A 238 -15.76 0.40 -34.79
N ASN A 239 -14.73 -0.18 -35.42
CA ASN A 239 -14.49 0.02 -36.85
C ASN A 239 -15.55 -0.64 -37.72
N THR A 240 -16.03 -1.82 -37.34
CA THR A 240 -17.15 -2.49 -38.01
C THR A 240 -18.45 -1.68 -37.88
N ALA A 241 -18.77 -1.18 -36.68
CA ALA A 241 -19.95 -0.33 -36.46
C ALA A 241 -19.90 0.95 -37.31
N LYS A 242 -18.71 1.59 -37.40
CA LYS A 242 -18.48 2.74 -38.29
C LYS A 242 -18.71 2.38 -39.76
N ARG A 243 -18.21 1.24 -40.23
CA ARG A 243 -18.41 0.77 -41.62
C ARG A 243 -19.87 0.50 -41.96
N LEU A 244 -20.64 0.04 -40.98
CA LEU A 244 -22.07 -0.26 -41.14
C LEU A 244 -22.97 0.97 -40.93
N ASN A 245 -22.40 2.17 -40.74
CA ASN A 245 -23.13 3.40 -40.36
C ASN A 245 -24.06 3.21 -39.14
N VAL A 246 -23.74 2.25 -38.27
CA VAL A 246 -24.44 2.07 -37.00
C VAL A 246 -23.91 3.18 -36.10
N ILE A 247 -24.64 4.29 -36.05
CA ILE A 247 -24.39 5.37 -35.10
C ILE A 247 -24.53 4.72 -33.72
N PRO A 248 -23.45 4.60 -32.92
CA PRO A 248 -23.60 4.12 -31.56
C PRO A 248 -24.59 5.05 -30.88
N GLN A 249 -25.74 4.51 -30.45
CA GLN A 249 -26.64 5.25 -29.59
C GLN A 249 -25.78 5.75 -28.43
N LYS A 250 -25.61 7.08 -28.32
CA LYS A 250 -25.04 7.68 -27.12
C LYS A 250 -25.92 7.17 -25.98
N GLN A 251 -25.43 6.18 -25.22
CA GLN A 251 -26.15 5.72 -24.04
C GLN A 251 -26.38 6.95 -23.18
N SER A 252 -27.65 7.33 -23.09
CA SER A 252 -28.06 8.54 -22.41
C SER A 252 -27.74 8.37 -20.93
N ARG A 253 -26.70 9.07 -20.50
CA ARG A 253 -26.30 9.36 -19.12
C ARG A 253 -25.74 8.15 -18.35
N PRO A 254 -24.45 8.18 -17.96
CA PRO A 254 -23.98 7.27 -16.93
C PRO A 254 -24.71 7.60 -15.62
N PHE A 255 -25.17 6.56 -14.94
CA PHE A 255 -25.46 6.56 -13.52
C PHE A 255 -24.29 7.27 -12.84
N ARG A 256 -24.52 8.46 -12.27
CA ARG A 256 -23.49 9.20 -11.56
C ARG A 256 -23.08 8.35 -10.37
N SER A 257 -22.03 7.56 -10.51
CA SER A 257 -21.28 7.01 -9.38
C SER A 257 -20.99 8.17 -8.43
N SER A 258 -21.45 8.07 -7.19
CA SER A 258 -21.52 9.12 -6.17
C SER A 258 -20.15 9.66 -5.69
N TRP A 259 -19.08 9.43 -6.45
CA TRP A 259 -17.71 9.80 -6.11
C TRP A 259 -17.30 11.21 -6.60
N ARG A 260 -18.25 12.09 -6.92
CA ARG A 260 -17.94 13.52 -7.17
C ARG A 260 -18.45 14.43 -6.04
N LYS A 261 -17.54 14.64 -5.08
CA LYS A 261 -17.28 15.80 -4.21
C LYS A 261 -18.31 16.16 -3.10
N PRO A 262 -17.92 16.10 -1.81
CA PRO A 262 -18.53 16.92 -0.78
C PRO A 262 -17.90 18.33 -0.80
N TYR A 263 -18.76 19.33 -0.59
CA TYR A 263 -18.45 20.64 0.00
C TYR A 263 -17.46 21.57 -0.74
N SER A 264 -18.00 22.37 -1.66
CA SER A 264 -17.51 23.74 -1.87
C SER A 264 -18.71 24.69 -1.92
N GLN A 265 -19.48 24.73 -0.84
CA GLN A 265 -20.39 25.84 -0.57
C GLN A 265 -19.67 26.85 0.33
N SER A 266 -19.09 27.87 -0.32
CA SER A 266 -19.25 29.27 0.07
C SER A 266 -19.20 29.60 1.57
N PHE A 267 -18.01 29.60 2.16
CA PHE A 267 -17.67 30.51 3.26
C PHE A 267 -17.01 31.77 2.68
N SER A 268 -17.80 32.61 2.06
CA SER A 268 -17.37 33.96 1.66
C SER A 268 -18.54 34.92 1.77
N LYS A 269 -19.01 35.15 3.01
CA LYS A 269 -19.85 36.30 3.41
C LYS A 269 -20.17 36.22 4.91
N GLN A 270 -19.20 36.57 5.76
CA GLN A 270 -19.42 37.22 7.06
C GLN A 270 -18.09 37.40 7.78
N GLN A 271 -17.35 38.43 7.36
CA GLN A 271 -16.41 39.15 8.22
C GLN A 271 -16.03 40.47 7.51
N ARG A 272 -17.06 41.28 7.25
CA ARG A 272 -16.92 42.74 7.29
C ARG A 272 -17.79 43.15 8.45
N ASP A 273 -17.13 43.60 9.51
CA ASP A 273 -17.57 44.54 10.54
C ASP A 273 -16.81 44.21 11.82
N ASN A 274 -15.60 44.77 11.90
CA ASN A 274 -15.05 45.28 13.15
C ASN A 274 -13.94 46.27 12.80
N SER A 275 -14.39 47.48 12.52
CA SER A 275 -13.65 48.71 12.69
C SER A 275 -13.24 48.85 14.16
N PHE A 276 -11.94 48.78 14.46
CA PHE A 276 -11.32 49.57 15.54
C PHE A 276 -9.79 49.62 15.34
N ALA A 277 -9.25 50.80 15.63
CA ALA A 277 -7.84 51.12 15.84
C ALA A 277 -6.94 51.26 14.61
N ALA A 278 -6.97 52.47 14.07
CA ALA A 278 -5.84 53.12 13.45
C ALA A 278 -4.61 53.10 14.37
N GLN A 279 -3.44 52.74 13.84
CA GLN A 279 -2.17 53.35 14.22
C GLN A 279 -1.08 53.00 13.19
N GLN A 280 -0.87 53.97 12.30
CA GLN A 280 0.42 54.54 11.91
C GLN A 280 1.56 53.58 11.49
N SER A 281 1.75 53.52 10.18
CA SER A 281 3.01 53.14 9.52
C SER A 281 4.08 54.22 9.71
N PRO A 282 5.37 53.84 9.85
CA PRO A 282 6.46 54.67 9.39
C PRO A 282 7.08 54.10 8.11
N SER A 283 7.13 54.99 7.13
CA SER A 283 7.81 54.91 5.85
C SER A 283 9.32 54.74 6.02
N TYR A 284 9.93 53.76 5.35
CA TYR A 284 11.38 53.72 5.12
C TYR A 284 11.68 53.88 3.62
N PRO A 285 12.69 54.71 3.25
CA PRO A 285 13.05 54.97 1.86
C PRO A 285 13.95 53.86 1.27
N PRO A 286 14.06 53.78 -0.07
CA PRO A 286 14.88 52.78 -0.74
C PRO A 286 16.37 53.13 -0.64
N ARG A 287 17.21 52.13 -0.31
CA ARG A 287 18.68 52.28 -0.26
C ARG A 287 19.29 51.76 -1.56
N ASP A 288 19.99 52.66 -2.23
CA ASP A 288 20.78 52.41 -3.42
C ASP A 288 22.07 51.59 -3.18
N LYS A 289 22.39 50.86 -4.23
CA LYS A 289 23.66 50.29 -4.75
C LYS A 289 24.97 50.56 -4.00
N GLN A 290 25.77 49.48 -3.91
CA GLN A 290 27.24 49.31 -3.99
C GLN A 290 27.60 48.19 -3.00
N GLY A 291 28.35 47.13 -3.30
CA GLY A 291 29.23 46.78 -4.39
C GLY A 291 30.27 45.81 -3.81
N LYS A 292 30.78 44.90 -4.64
CA LYS A 292 32.01 44.11 -4.44
C LYS A 292 31.99 43.01 -3.36
N SER A 293 31.97 41.75 -3.80
CA SER A 293 33.17 40.92 -3.59
C SER A 293 33.27 39.84 -4.67
N LYS A 294 34.48 39.72 -5.22
CA LYS A 294 34.92 38.77 -6.22
C LYS A 294 35.21 37.45 -5.52
N PHE A 295 34.75 36.30 -6.04
CA PHE A 295 35.43 35.02 -5.80
C PHE A 295 35.24 34.07 -6.98
N HIS A 296 36.34 33.76 -7.64
CA HIS A 296 36.58 32.62 -8.53
C HIS A 296 38.12 32.43 -8.55
N PRO A 297 38.65 31.26 -8.96
CA PRO A 297 38.27 29.89 -8.63
C PRO A 297 39.53 29.04 -8.29
N SER A 298 39.35 27.72 -8.27
CA SER A 298 40.34 26.66 -8.57
C SER A 298 41.04 25.96 -7.40
N THR A 299 40.68 24.72 -7.08
CA THR A 299 41.13 23.40 -7.60
C THR A 299 42.54 22.93 -7.18
N LYS A 300 42.56 21.67 -6.72
CA LYS A 300 43.66 20.67 -6.61
C LYS A 300 44.41 20.55 -5.28
N GLN A 301 44.18 19.41 -4.61
CA GLN A 301 45.16 18.46 -4.04
C GLN A 301 44.33 17.31 -3.43
N GLN A 302 44.21 16.13 -4.04
CA GLN A 302 45.17 15.02 -4.01
C GLN A 302 46.02 14.98 -2.74
N ASP A 303 45.64 14.11 -1.79
CA ASP A 303 46.64 13.39 -1.02
C ASP A 303 46.17 11.98 -0.64
N LYS A 304 47.10 11.04 -0.82
CA LYS A 304 46.99 9.60 -0.59
C LYS A 304 47.62 9.31 0.78
N ARG A 305 46.90 8.66 1.72
CA ARG A 305 47.50 7.87 2.82
C ARG A 305 46.54 6.71 3.12
N SER A 306 46.88 5.47 2.75
CA SER A 306 47.75 4.55 3.47
C SER A 306 47.20 4.21 4.85
N ILE A 307 46.44 3.11 4.93
CA ILE A 307 46.15 2.41 6.18
C ILE A 307 46.78 1.02 6.04
N LYS A 308 47.79 0.78 6.87
CA LYS A 308 48.28 -0.53 7.25
C LYS A 308 47.66 -0.88 8.61
N ASP A 309 47.19 -2.11 8.71
CA ASP A 309 47.24 -3.03 9.86
C ASP A 309 47.11 -2.44 11.27
N PHE A 310 45.96 -2.71 11.90
CA PHE A 310 45.83 -3.43 13.19
C PHE A 310 44.39 -3.91 13.37
#